data_AF-A0A7S1LNY8-F1
#
_entry.id   AF-A0A7S1LNY8-F1
#
_cell.length_a   1.000
_cell.length_b   1.000
_cell.length_c   1.000
_cell.angle_alpha   90.00
_cell.angle_beta   90.00
_cell.angle_gamma   90.00
#
_symmetry.space_group_name_H-M   'P 1'
#
loop_
_entity.id
_entity.type
_entity.pdbx_description
1 polymer ?
#
loop_
_entity_poly.entity_id
_entity_poly.type
_entity_poly.pdbx_seq_one_letter_code
_entity_poly.pdbx_strand_id
1 'polypeptide(L)'
;GAAGEHADTGGESWSQPPETEGPQDYGEGWREEASEPRPAARFEMEPASKLPLDATCDLKWLVWNEIWRVVNNKLGSQYEGEKRKERFTQAEKDEARSCAHLRRSLEVNAFSNSTVLQVKRQASQAGHAAAIGYVRGVWLQAARCDALEAPKEMEAELWTGLVKAVRCAAVTIFFMAKEDWTKAEGYQVDFDLAWREIEEWSEPDPY
;
A
#
# COMPACT_ATOMS: atom_id res chain seq x y z
N GLY A 1 15.90 -48.54 -13.15
CA GLY A 1 15.92 -47.49 -12.12
C GLY A 1 15.34 -46.25 -12.75
N ALA A 2 14.20 -45.79 -12.24
CA ALA A 2 13.41 -44.72 -12.86
C ALA A 2 14.12 -43.37 -12.72
N ALA A 3 14.20 -42.65 -13.84
CA ALA A 3 14.58 -41.24 -13.88
C ALA A 3 13.40 -40.41 -13.37
N GLY A 4 13.63 -39.62 -12.32
CA GLY A 4 12.64 -38.72 -11.75
C GLY A 4 12.51 -37.45 -12.61
N GLU A 5 11.30 -37.22 -13.10
CA GLU A 5 10.86 -36.01 -13.77
C GLU A 5 10.99 -34.80 -12.84
N HIS A 6 11.73 -33.78 -13.29
CA HIS A 6 11.69 -32.46 -12.70
C HIS A 6 10.42 -31.76 -13.14
N ALA A 7 9.51 -31.51 -12.19
CA ALA A 7 8.34 -30.69 -12.40
C ALA A 7 8.77 -29.21 -12.48
N ASP A 8 8.57 -28.64 -13.66
CA ASP A 8 8.68 -27.22 -13.96
C ASP A 8 7.48 -26.51 -13.32
N THR A 9 7.71 -25.88 -12.16
CA THR A 9 6.72 -25.02 -11.52
C THR A 9 6.76 -23.67 -12.22
N GLY A 10 5.89 -23.50 -13.22
CA GLY A 10 5.62 -22.21 -13.85
C GLY A 10 5.24 -21.18 -12.81
N GLY A 11 6.22 -20.42 -12.35
CA GLY A 11 6.01 -19.22 -11.54
C GLY A 11 5.46 -18.15 -12.46
N GLU A 12 4.18 -17.82 -12.30
CA GLU A 12 3.63 -16.58 -12.84
C GLU A 12 4.37 -15.43 -12.16
N SER A 13 5.42 -14.96 -12.84
CA SER A 13 6.19 -13.77 -12.50
C SER A 13 5.28 -12.56 -12.60
N TRP A 14 4.72 -12.13 -11.48
CA TRP A 14 4.14 -10.80 -11.38
C TRP A 14 5.28 -9.80 -11.50
N SER A 15 5.44 -9.32 -12.74
CA SER A 15 6.29 -8.20 -13.11
C SER A 15 6.10 -7.08 -12.10
N GLN A 16 7.22 -6.45 -11.71
CA GLN A 16 7.18 -5.19 -10.96
C GLN A 16 6.11 -4.27 -11.58
N PRO A 17 5.40 -3.44 -10.78
CA PRO A 17 4.50 -2.45 -11.34
C PRO A 17 5.24 -1.71 -12.45
N PRO A 18 4.58 -1.44 -13.60
CA PRO A 18 5.26 -0.87 -14.77
C PRO A 18 6.14 0.27 -14.30
N GLU A 19 7.43 0.22 -14.63
CA GLU A 19 8.34 1.32 -14.40
C GLU A 19 7.73 2.52 -15.11
N THR A 20 7.00 3.36 -14.36
CA THR A 20 6.55 4.65 -14.86
C THR A 20 7.83 5.40 -15.19
N GLU A 21 8.04 5.62 -16.48
CA GLU A 21 9.24 6.22 -17.07
C GLU A 21 9.69 7.45 -16.27
N GLY A 22 10.73 7.26 -15.44
CA GLY A 22 11.57 8.31 -14.86
C GLY A 22 10.89 9.38 -13.98
N PRO A 23 11.64 10.01 -13.08
CA PRO A 23 11.21 11.27 -12.49
C PRO A 23 11.26 12.33 -13.59
N GLN A 24 10.11 12.72 -14.12
CA GLN A 24 10.00 14.04 -14.72
C GLN A 24 10.41 15.05 -13.65
N ASP A 25 11.36 15.91 -13.99
CA ASP A 25 11.81 17.02 -13.17
C ASP A 25 10.60 17.94 -12.88
N TYR A 26 9.96 17.73 -11.72
CA TYR A 26 8.92 18.61 -11.18
C TYR A 26 9.56 19.75 -10.36
N GLY A 27 10.72 20.24 -10.81
CA GLY A 27 11.31 21.47 -10.33
C GLY A 27 10.39 22.65 -10.60
N GLU A 28 9.96 23.30 -9.52
CA GLU A 28 9.57 24.72 -9.45
C GLU A 28 8.41 25.16 -10.36
N GLY A 29 7.19 25.18 -9.82
CA GLY A 29 6.11 25.87 -10.52
C GLY A 29 4.70 25.77 -9.97
N TRP A 30 4.47 25.33 -8.72
CA TRP A 30 3.11 25.43 -8.15
C TRP A 30 2.86 26.86 -7.67
N ARG A 31 2.52 27.73 -8.63
CA ARG A 31 1.61 28.84 -8.36
C ARG A 31 0.31 28.20 -7.86
N GLU A 32 -0.24 28.71 -6.76
CA GLU A 32 -1.68 28.61 -6.47
C GLU A 32 -2.43 29.33 -7.61
N GLU A 33 -2.52 28.69 -8.78
CA GLU A 33 -3.56 29.05 -9.72
C GLU A 33 -4.86 28.77 -8.98
N ALA A 34 -5.67 29.83 -8.83
CA ALA A 34 -6.95 29.81 -8.16
C ALA A 34 -7.80 28.69 -8.77
N SER A 35 -7.74 27.51 -8.17
CA SER A 35 -8.51 26.37 -8.63
C SER A 35 -9.96 26.75 -8.43
N GLU A 36 -10.76 26.66 -9.48
CA GLU A 36 -12.21 26.72 -9.38
C GLU A 36 -12.66 25.93 -8.14
N PRO A 37 -13.65 26.42 -7.38
CA PRO A 37 -14.12 25.72 -6.19
C PRO A 37 -14.49 24.30 -6.60
N ARG A 38 -13.67 23.34 -6.17
CA ARG A 38 -13.90 21.93 -6.46
C ARG A 38 -15.29 21.59 -5.94
N PRO A 39 -16.10 20.84 -6.71
CA PRO A 39 -17.39 20.38 -6.21
C PRO A 39 -17.16 19.73 -4.85
N ALA A 40 -17.99 20.11 -3.87
CA ALA A 40 -17.93 19.50 -2.54
C ALA A 40 -17.89 17.98 -2.71
N ALA A 41 -17.06 17.30 -1.91
CA ALA A 41 -16.95 15.85 -1.93
C ALA A 41 -18.35 15.24 -2.02
N ARG A 42 -18.53 14.24 -2.90
CA ARG A 42 -19.83 13.67 -3.29
C ARG A 42 -20.69 13.15 -2.12
N PHE A 43 -20.19 13.12 -0.89
CA PHE A 43 -20.75 12.37 0.22
C PHE A 43 -21.03 13.26 1.43
N GLU A 44 -22.17 13.95 1.39
CA GLU A 44 -22.83 14.47 2.60
C GLU A 44 -23.90 13.52 3.15
N MET A 45 -24.12 12.31 2.62
CA MET A 45 -25.27 11.50 3.07
C MET A 45 -24.97 10.17 3.77
N GLU A 46 -24.01 9.32 3.40
CA GLU A 46 -23.76 8.06 4.12
C GLU A 46 -22.27 7.63 4.08
N PRO A 47 -21.70 7.10 5.18
CA PRO A 47 -20.36 6.49 5.16
C PRO A 47 -20.29 5.32 4.18
N ALA A 48 -19.18 5.16 3.49
CA ALA A 48 -19.00 4.09 2.52
C ALA A 48 -18.84 2.73 3.22
N SER A 49 -19.58 1.72 2.75
CA SER A 49 -19.46 0.31 3.16
C SER A 49 -18.43 -0.48 2.33
N LYS A 50 -18.03 0.07 1.17
CA LYS A 50 -17.04 -0.48 0.23
C LYS A 50 -16.10 0.60 -0.29
N LEU A 51 -14.92 0.20 -0.78
CA LEU A 51 -14.02 1.10 -1.51
C LEU A 51 -14.58 1.37 -2.91
N PRO A 52 -14.76 2.66 -3.29
CA PRO A 52 -15.17 3.00 -4.65
C PRO A 52 -14.17 2.49 -5.69
N LEU A 53 -14.69 1.92 -6.78
CA LEU A 53 -13.89 1.34 -7.87
C LEU A 53 -12.84 2.31 -8.43
N ASP A 54 -13.20 3.59 -8.57
CA ASP A 54 -12.33 4.61 -9.13
C ASP A 54 -11.12 4.92 -8.22
N ALA A 55 -11.20 4.62 -6.92
CA ALA A 55 -10.16 4.93 -5.94
C ALA A 55 -9.39 3.70 -5.44
N THR A 56 -9.96 2.48 -5.55
CA THR A 56 -9.39 1.29 -4.90
C THR A 56 -7.96 0.99 -5.32
N CYS A 57 -7.68 1.03 -6.63
CA CYS A 57 -6.36 0.69 -7.16
C CYS A 57 -5.27 1.64 -6.62
N ASP A 58 -5.53 2.95 -6.64
CA ASP A 58 -4.59 3.93 -6.14
C ASP A 58 -4.43 3.88 -4.62
N LEU A 59 -5.51 3.62 -3.87
CA LEU A 59 -5.42 3.42 -2.42
C LEU A 59 -4.60 2.17 -2.07
N LYS A 60 -4.73 1.09 -2.83
CA LYS A 60 -3.96 -0.16 -2.63
C LYS A 60 -2.47 0.09 -2.75
N TRP A 61 -2.08 0.74 -3.84
CA TRP A 61 -0.69 1.04 -4.11
C TRP A 61 -0.14 2.16 -3.22
N LEU A 62 -0.95 3.11 -2.80
CA LEU A 62 -0.60 4.07 -1.75
C LEU A 62 -0.20 3.34 -0.47
N VAL A 63 -1.03 2.41 0.01
CA VAL A 63 -0.76 1.59 1.21
C VAL A 63 0.54 0.80 1.03
N TRP A 64 0.67 0.07 -0.08
CA TRP A 64 1.83 -0.78 -0.35
C TRP A 64 3.15 0.00 -0.36
N ASN A 65 3.20 1.09 -1.15
CA ASN A 65 4.41 1.91 -1.28
C ASN A 65 4.72 2.68 0.01
N GLU A 66 3.71 3.14 0.75
CA GLU A 66 3.94 3.82 2.02
C GLU A 66 4.58 2.91 3.07
N ILE A 67 4.14 1.64 3.15
CA ILE A 67 4.76 0.65 4.05
C ILE A 67 6.21 0.40 3.64
N TRP A 68 6.47 0.18 2.35
CA TRP A 68 7.82 -0.02 1.83
C TRP A 68 8.74 1.17 2.10
N ARG A 69 8.27 2.41 1.84
CA ARG A 69 8.99 3.65 2.15
C ARG A 69 9.46 3.68 3.60
N VAL A 70 8.54 3.44 4.53
CA VAL A 70 8.83 3.46 5.97
C VAL A 70 9.82 2.36 6.36
N VAL A 71 9.62 1.14 5.86
CA VAL A 71 10.52 0.00 6.12
C VAL A 71 11.92 0.28 5.58
N ASN A 72 12.03 0.67 4.31
CA ASN A 72 13.32 0.95 3.67
C ASN A 72 14.06 2.10 4.36
N ASN A 73 13.38 3.20 4.72
CA ASN A 73 13.99 4.30 5.46
C ASN A 73 14.53 3.83 6.83
N LYS A 74 13.71 3.10 7.58
CA LYS A 74 14.10 2.61 8.91
C LYS A 74 15.27 1.62 8.83
N LEU A 75 15.23 0.68 7.88
CA LEU A 75 16.31 -0.28 7.67
C LEU A 75 17.58 0.37 7.13
N GLY A 76 17.48 1.40 6.28
CA GLY A 76 18.63 2.19 5.84
C GLY A 76 19.40 2.79 7.00
N SER A 77 18.70 3.20 8.06
CA SER A 77 19.32 3.70 9.30
C SER A 77 19.98 2.61 10.16
N GLN A 78 19.80 1.32 9.84
CA GLN A 78 20.41 0.19 10.55
C GLN A 78 21.60 -0.43 9.81
N TYR A 79 21.77 -0.09 8.53
CA TYR A 79 22.85 -0.61 7.69
C TYR A 79 23.94 0.45 7.49
N GLU A 80 25.08 0.01 6.94
CA GLU A 80 26.20 0.86 6.54
C GLU A 80 26.58 0.61 5.06
N GLY A 81 27.41 1.50 4.50
CA GLY A 81 27.95 1.35 3.15
C GLY A 81 26.89 1.31 2.04
N GLU A 82 27.11 0.46 1.04
CA GLU A 82 26.23 0.34 -0.13
C GLU A 82 24.81 -0.09 0.24
N LYS A 83 24.65 -0.99 1.23
CA LYS A 83 23.32 -1.45 1.66
C LYS A 83 22.49 -0.32 2.29
N ARG A 84 23.13 0.59 3.03
CA ARG A 84 22.49 1.81 3.53
C ARG A 84 21.99 2.69 2.39
N LYS A 85 22.87 2.95 1.42
CA LYS A 85 22.57 3.78 0.25
C LYS A 85 21.41 3.20 -0.55
N GLU A 86 21.47 1.91 -0.85
CA GLU A 86 20.41 1.18 -1.56
C GLU A 86 19.06 1.33 -0.86
N ARG A 87 19.01 1.11 0.46
CA ARG A 87 17.76 1.23 1.22
C ARG A 87 17.20 2.65 1.21
N PHE A 88 18.02 3.67 1.32
CA PHE A 88 17.55 5.05 1.20
C PHE A 88 17.08 5.40 -0.22
N THR A 89 17.80 4.97 -1.25
CA THR A 89 17.34 5.13 -2.64
C THR A 89 16.00 4.44 -2.89
N GLN A 90 15.80 3.23 -2.36
CA GLN A 90 14.50 2.56 -2.48
C GLN A 90 13.41 3.31 -1.71
N ALA A 91 13.70 3.80 -0.50
CA ALA A 91 12.74 4.61 0.25
C ALA A 91 12.31 5.88 -0.50
N GLU A 92 13.23 6.57 -1.18
CA GLU A 92 12.92 7.73 -2.03
C GLU A 92 12.03 7.36 -3.22
N LYS A 93 12.31 6.23 -3.89
CA LYS A 93 11.46 5.72 -4.98
C LYS A 93 10.05 5.36 -4.49
N ASP A 94 9.96 4.68 -3.35
CA ASP A 94 8.69 4.33 -2.70
C ASP A 94 7.91 5.57 -2.27
N GLU A 95 8.59 6.62 -1.80
CA GLU A 95 8.00 7.91 -1.49
C GLU A 95 7.40 8.59 -2.73
N ALA A 96 8.14 8.61 -3.83
CA ALA A 96 7.66 9.17 -5.09
C ALA A 96 6.40 8.43 -5.58
N ARG A 97 6.41 7.08 -5.54
CA ARG A 97 5.25 6.25 -5.89
C ARG A 97 4.06 6.50 -4.95
N SER A 98 4.29 6.48 -3.63
CA SER A 98 3.28 6.78 -2.60
C SER A 98 2.64 8.15 -2.85
N CYS A 99 3.44 9.19 -3.14
CA CYS A 99 2.94 10.53 -3.46
C CYS A 99 2.13 10.57 -4.76
N ALA A 100 2.53 9.84 -5.80
CA ALA A 100 1.78 9.76 -7.05
C ALA A 100 0.40 9.11 -6.85
N HIS A 101 0.34 7.97 -6.17
CA HIS A 101 -0.92 7.29 -5.85
C HIS A 101 -1.81 8.10 -4.89
N LEU A 102 -1.20 8.84 -3.95
CA LEU A 102 -1.93 9.80 -3.13
C LEU A 102 -2.61 10.87 -3.98
N ARG A 103 -1.89 11.51 -4.92
CA ARG A 103 -2.46 12.53 -5.81
C ARG A 103 -3.63 11.98 -6.62
N ARG A 104 -3.46 10.83 -7.26
CA ARG A 104 -4.53 10.17 -8.02
C ARG A 104 -5.75 9.83 -7.14
N SER A 105 -5.54 9.30 -5.94
CA SER A 105 -6.62 9.04 -4.97
C SER A 105 -7.40 10.31 -4.61
N LEU A 106 -6.71 11.45 -4.49
CA LEU A 106 -7.33 12.74 -4.18
C LEU A 106 -8.04 13.34 -5.41
N GLU A 107 -7.53 13.12 -6.62
CA GLU A 107 -8.13 13.61 -7.87
C GLU A 107 -9.47 12.92 -8.18
N VAL A 108 -9.61 11.65 -7.79
CA VAL A 108 -10.88 10.90 -7.91
C VAL A 108 -11.98 11.52 -7.04
N ASN A 109 -11.62 12.22 -5.95
CA ASN A 109 -12.55 12.81 -4.98
C ASN A 109 -13.60 11.81 -4.44
N ALA A 110 -13.23 10.53 -4.33
CA ALA A 110 -14.06 9.49 -3.71
C ALA A 110 -14.18 9.66 -2.19
N PHE A 111 -13.11 10.14 -1.55
CA PHE A 111 -13.04 10.46 -0.13
C PHE A 111 -12.40 11.84 0.07
N SER A 112 -12.67 12.48 1.20
CA SER A 112 -11.96 13.70 1.57
C SER A 112 -10.45 13.48 1.72
N ASN A 113 -9.69 14.56 1.57
CA ASN A 113 -8.25 14.55 1.82
C ASN A 113 -7.91 14.00 3.21
N SER A 114 -8.74 14.29 4.21
CA SER A 114 -8.52 13.84 5.58
C SER A 114 -8.57 12.31 5.70
N THR A 115 -9.55 11.68 5.04
CA THR A 115 -9.74 10.22 5.02
C THR A 115 -8.60 9.52 4.28
N VAL A 116 -8.20 10.01 3.10
CA VAL A 116 -7.09 9.42 2.34
C VAL A 116 -5.76 9.57 3.12
N LEU A 117 -5.54 10.71 3.77
CA LEU A 117 -4.37 10.90 4.64
C LEU A 117 -4.41 9.98 5.87
N GLN A 118 -5.58 9.64 6.40
CA GLN A 118 -5.74 8.69 7.50
C GLN A 118 -5.39 7.26 7.09
N VAL A 119 -5.78 6.83 5.88
CA VAL A 119 -5.33 5.56 5.26
C VAL A 119 -3.80 5.54 5.16
N LYS A 120 -3.18 6.61 4.63
CA LYS A 120 -1.72 6.73 4.54
C LYS A 120 -1.05 6.65 5.92
N ARG A 121 -1.61 7.30 6.95
CA ARG A 121 -1.09 7.22 8.33
C ARG A 121 -1.18 5.79 8.89
N GLN A 122 -2.28 5.09 8.67
CA GLN A 122 -2.42 3.68 9.07
C GLN A 122 -1.35 2.80 8.40
N ALA A 123 -1.12 2.98 7.10
CA ALA A 123 -0.07 2.28 6.36
C ALA A 123 1.33 2.61 6.92
N SER A 124 1.61 3.88 7.19
CA SER A 124 2.87 4.33 7.80
C SER A 124 3.11 3.68 9.17
N GLN A 125 2.08 3.62 10.04
CA GLN A 125 2.15 2.95 11.33
C GLN A 125 2.43 1.45 11.20
N ALA A 126 1.78 0.78 10.24
CA ALA A 126 2.04 -0.63 9.95
C ALA A 126 3.48 -0.85 9.43
N GLY A 127 4.00 0.04 8.59
CA GLY A 127 5.40 0.03 8.15
C GLY A 127 6.40 0.21 9.29
N HIS A 128 6.10 1.09 10.25
CA HIS A 128 6.92 1.22 11.46
C HIS A 128 6.91 -0.09 12.29
N ALA A 129 5.74 -0.70 12.47
CA ALA A 129 5.62 -1.97 13.18
C ALA A 129 6.38 -3.11 12.46
N ALA A 130 6.31 -3.17 11.13
CA ALA A 130 7.06 -4.12 10.31
C ALA A 130 8.57 -3.91 10.42
N ALA A 131 9.06 -2.67 10.37
CA ALA A 131 10.48 -2.37 10.51
C ALA A 131 11.02 -2.71 11.92
N ILE A 132 10.26 -2.40 12.98
CA ILE A 132 10.60 -2.80 14.35
C ILE A 132 10.61 -4.33 14.47
N GLY A 133 9.58 -4.98 13.92
CA GLY A 133 9.49 -6.43 13.84
C GLY A 133 10.71 -7.02 13.13
N TYR A 134 11.15 -6.44 12.02
CA TYR A 134 12.32 -6.87 11.25
C TYR A 134 13.59 -6.89 12.10
N VAL A 135 13.85 -5.79 12.81
CA VAL A 135 15.03 -5.67 13.69
C VAL A 135 14.96 -6.70 14.82
N ARG A 136 13.78 -6.99 15.34
CA ARG A 136 13.56 -7.96 16.43
C ARG A 136 13.42 -9.41 15.97
N GLY A 137 13.28 -9.65 14.67
CA GLY A 137 12.96 -10.98 14.12
C GLY A 137 11.53 -11.46 14.43
N VAL A 138 10.58 -10.56 14.69
CA VAL A 138 9.20 -10.90 15.08
C VAL A 138 8.18 -10.26 14.14
N TRP A 139 7.66 -11.03 13.19
CA TRP A 139 6.67 -10.57 12.21
C TRP A 139 5.33 -10.17 12.85
N LEU A 140 5.00 -10.76 14.00
CA LEU A 140 3.72 -10.55 14.70
C LEU A 140 3.47 -9.08 15.08
N GLN A 141 4.52 -8.26 15.17
CA GLN A 141 4.38 -6.81 15.37
C GLN A 141 3.65 -6.13 14.21
N ALA A 142 3.97 -6.51 12.96
CA ALA A 142 3.28 -6.01 11.78
C ALA A 142 1.82 -6.47 11.75
N ALA A 143 1.58 -7.76 12.04
CA ALA A 143 0.25 -8.36 12.04
C ALA A 143 -0.69 -7.80 13.12
N ARG A 144 -0.12 -7.26 14.21
CA ARG A 144 -0.86 -6.70 15.35
C ARG A 144 -0.69 -5.20 15.48
N CYS A 145 -0.33 -4.50 14.40
CA CYS A 145 -0.25 -3.04 14.45
C CYS A 145 -1.60 -2.46 14.87
N ASP A 146 -1.61 -1.48 15.77
CA ASP A 146 -2.86 -0.90 16.25
C ASP A 146 -3.63 -0.23 15.11
N ALA A 147 -4.96 -0.27 15.20
CA ALA A 147 -5.84 0.45 14.28
C ALA A 147 -5.99 1.89 14.77
N LEU A 148 -5.87 2.85 13.87
CA LEU A 148 -6.34 4.22 14.11
C LEU A 148 -7.87 4.22 14.15
N GLU A 149 -8.44 5.32 14.66
CA GLU A 149 -9.88 5.57 14.59
C GLU A 149 -10.37 5.50 13.13
N ALA A 150 -11.61 5.05 12.90
CA ALA A 150 -12.19 5.03 11.57
C ALA A 150 -12.50 6.46 11.09
N PRO A 151 -12.19 6.81 9.83
CA PRO A 151 -12.63 8.08 9.26
C PRO A 151 -14.16 8.08 9.12
N LYS A 152 -14.80 9.25 9.31
CA LYS A 152 -16.27 9.38 9.27
C LYS A 152 -16.91 8.98 7.93
N GLU A 153 -16.14 9.05 6.85
CA GLU A 153 -16.59 8.71 5.49
C GLU A 153 -16.54 7.20 5.21
N MET A 154 -16.07 6.37 6.15
CA MET A 154 -16.07 4.91 6.02
C MET A 154 -16.86 4.29 7.17
N GLU A 155 -17.65 3.28 6.87
CA GLU A 155 -18.22 2.43 7.90
C GLU A 155 -17.09 1.74 8.70
N ALA A 156 -17.37 1.44 9.97
CA ALA A 156 -16.39 0.79 10.85
C ALA A 156 -15.95 -0.58 10.32
N GLU A 157 -16.85 -1.29 9.64
CA GLU A 157 -16.58 -2.59 9.03
C GLU A 157 -15.63 -2.48 7.84
N LEU A 158 -15.86 -1.50 6.94
CA LEU A 158 -14.94 -1.18 5.84
C LEU A 158 -13.55 -0.82 6.38
N TRP A 159 -13.49 0.07 7.38
CA TRP A 159 -12.22 0.46 7.99
C TRP A 159 -11.48 -0.74 8.60
N THR A 160 -12.21 -1.63 9.28
CA THR A 160 -11.65 -2.86 9.85
C THR A 160 -11.07 -3.77 8.78
N GLY A 161 -11.77 -3.93 7.65
CA GLY A 161 -11.28 -4.68 6.49
C GLY A 161 -10.03 -4.05 5.87
N LEU A 162 -10.00 -2.72 5.73
CA LEU A 162 -8.82 -1.99 5.26
C LEU A 162 -7.63 -2.19 6.20
N VAL A 163 -7.82 -2.07 7.51
CA VAL A 163 -6.74 -2.31 8.49
C VAL A 163 -6.24 -3.77 8.43
N LYS A 164 -7.14 -4.75 8.23
CA LYS A 164 -6.75 -6.15 7.99
C LYS A 164 -5.85 -6.26 6.77
N ALA A 165 -6.23 -5.67 5.63
CA ALA A 165 -5.42 -5.69 4.42
C ALA A 165 -4.05 -4.99 4.61
N VAL A 166 -4.02 -3.82 5.27
CA VAL A 166 -2.78 -3.11 5.63
C VAL A 166 -1.84 -3.98 6.48
N ARG A 167 -2.39 -4.72 7.46
CA ARG A 167 -1.61 -5.66 8.29
C ARG A 167 -1.03 -6.79 7.46
N CYS A 168 -1.81 -7.38 6.54
CA CYS A 168 -1.31 -8.40 5.61
C CYS A 168 -0.14 -7.85 4.78
N ALA A 169 -0.31 -6.67 4.15
CA ALA A 169 0.75 -6.02 3.38
C ALA A 169 2.03 -5.78 4.21
N ALA A 170 1.88 -5.34 5.46
CA ALA A 170 3.02 -5.12 6.35
C ALA A 170 3.76 -6.42 6.71
N VAL A 171 3.03 -7.53 6.89
CA VAL A 171 3.63 -8.86 7.09
C VAL A 171 4.34 -9.36 5.84
N THR A 172 3.73 -9.20 4.66
CA THR A 172 4.35 -9.50 3.37
C THR A 172 5.67 -8.77 3.22
N ILE A 173 5.67 -7.44 3.43
CA ILE A 173 6.86 -6.59 3.31
C ILE A 173 7.92 -6.97 4.34
N PHE A 174 7.54 -7.36 5.56
CA PHE A 174 8.47 -7.90 6.55
C PHE A 174 9.23 -9.12 6.00
N PHE A 175 8.54 -10.09 5.39
CA PHE A 175 9.16 -11.30 4.84
C PHE A 175 9.96 -11.02 3.58
N MET A 176 9.47 -10.15 2.68
CA MET A 176 10.23 -9.70 1.51
C MET A 176 11.53 -9.00 1.92
N ALA A 177 11.51 -8.12 2.93
CA ALA A 177 12.71 -7.46 3.41
C ALA A 177 13.73 -8.44 4.02
N LYS A 178 13.27 -9.60 4.51
CA LYS A 178 14.09 -10.72 5.01
C LYS A 178 14.50 -11.70 3.91
N GLU A 179 14.08 -11.47 2.67
CA GLU A 179 14.32 -12.35 1.51
C GLU A 179 13.67 -13.74 1.66
N ASP A 180 12.62 -13.86 2.50
CA ASP A 180 11.81 -15.06 2.66
C ASP A 180 10.59 -15.01 1.72
N TRP A 181 10.87 -15.19 0.43
CA TRP A 181 9.88 -15.00 -0.65
C TRP A 181 8.71 -15.97 -0.57
N THR A 182 8.94 -17.22 -0.17
CA THR A 182 7.88 -18.22 -0.03
C THR A 182 6.83 -17.80 1.01
N LYS A 183 7.25 -17.25 2.16
CA LYS A 183 6.28 -16.70 3.12
C LYS A 183 5.66 -15.41 2.64
N ALA A 184 6.45 -14.54 2.00
CA ALA A 184 5.94 -13.30 1.45
C ALA A 184 4.80 -13.54 0.43
N GLU A 185 4.96 -14.49 -0.48
CA GLU A 185 3.93 -14.87 -1.46
C GLU A 185 2.62 -15.31 -0.78
N GLY A 186 2.70 -16.15 0.26
CA GLY A 186 1.52 -16.56 1.02
C GLY A 186 0.75 -15.36 1.62
N TYR A 187 1.46 -14.45 2.28
CA TYR A 187 0.82 -13.24 2.85
C TYR A 187 0.43 -12.20 1.79
N GLN A 188 1.06 -12.21 0.62
CA GLN A 188 0.65 -11.37 -0.50
C GLN A 188 -0.73 -11.82 -1.01
N VAL A 189 -0.97 -13.12 -1.11
CA VAL A 189 -2.31 -13.66 -1.41
C VAL A 189 -3.32 -13.21 -0.35
N ASP A 190 -2.98 -13.29 0.94
CA ASP A 190 -3.85 -12.82 2.02
C ASP A 190 -4.14 -11.30 1.94
N PHE A 191 -3.15 -10.50 1.54
CA PHE A 191 -3.33 -9.08 1.27
C PHE A 191 -4.30 -8.85 0.11
N ASP A 192 -4.10 -9.54 -1.01
CA ASP A 192 -4.94 -9.39 -2.19
C ASP A 192 -6.39 -9.85 -1.92
N LEU A 193 -6.58 -10.94 -1.17
CA LEU A 193 -7.90 -11.42 -0.75
C LEU A 193 -8.57 -10.42 0.19
N ALA A 194 -7.88 -9.95 1.23
CA ALA A 194 -8.43 -8.95 2.15
C ALA A 194 -8.76 -7.63 1.45
N TRP A 195 -7.99 -7.24 0.43
CA TRP A 195 -8.28 -6.06 -0.37
C TRP A 195 -9.50 -6.25 -1.26
N ARG A 196 -9.65 -7.42 -1.91
CA ARG A 196 -10.84 -7.75 -2.70
C ARG A 196 -12.13 -7.79 -1.86
N GLU A 197 -12.04 -8.21 -0.59
CA GLU A 197 -13.18 -8.22 0.34
C GLU A 197 -13.76 -6.81 0.59
N ILE A 198 -12.94 -5.77 0.53
CA ILE A 198 -13.35 -4.37 0.76
C ILE A 198 -13.60 -3.59 -0.53
N GLU A 199 -13.19 -4.11 -1.67
CA GLU A 199 -13.52 -3.58 -2.98
C GLU A 199 -15.02 -3.69 -3.25
N GLU A 200 -15.58 -2.65 -3.87
CA GLU A 200 -16.88 -2.73 -4.50
C GLU A 200 -16.77 -3.71 -5.67
N TRP A 201 -17.50 -4.83 -5.59
CA TRP A 201 -17.51 -5.83 -6.66
C TRP A 201 -18.54 -5.41 -7.69
N SER A 202 -18.10 -4.88 -8.84
CA SER A 202 -18.98 -4.81 -10.01
C SER A 202 -19.06 -6.20 -10.63
N GLU A 203 -20.18 -6.89 -10.47
CA GLU A 203 -20.54 -7.84 -11.52
C GLU A 203 -20.55 -7.07 -12.85
N PRO A 204 -19.90 -7.55 -13.93
CA PRO A 204 -20.22 -7.03 -15.24
C PRO A 204 -21.71 -7.33 -15.47
N ASP A 205 -22.53 -6.28 -15.52
CA ASP A 205 -23.96 -6.39 -15.80
C ASP A 205 -24.11 -7.18 -17.11
N PRO A 206 -24.65 -8.41 -17.08
CA PRO A 206 -24.65 -9.28 -18.25
C PRO A 206 -25.82 -9.00 -19.21
N TYR A 207 -26.42 -7.81 -19.15
CA TYR A 207 -27.63 -7.46 -19.88
C TYR A 207 -27.45 -6.27 -20.85
#